data_AF-A0A0A0KCX9-F1
#
_entry.id   AF-A0A0A0KCX9-F1
#
_cell.length_a   1.000
_cell.length_b   1.000
_cell.length_c   1.000
_cell.angle_alpha   90.00
_cell.angle_beta   90.00
_cell.angle_gamma   90.00
#
_symmetry.space_group_name_H-M   'P 1'
#
loop_
_entity.id
_entity.type
_entity.pdbx_description
1 polymer ?
#
loop_
_entity_poly.entity_id
_entity_poly.type
_entity_poly.pdbx_seq_one_letter_code
_entity_poly.pdbx_strand_id
1 'polypeptide(L)'
;MKVDKLTPLVDAMCLLSQVFNEADVIFAPTLISITASNPSFVAFTITLHIKKQWFTEYSIHRHRSWRISLHSLLQAMYAGRNSSRMTIRLPPISSTNSSAMVLKFSSSS
;
A
#
# COMPACT_ATOMS: atom_id res chain seq x y z
N MET A 1 -1.29 6.12 -8.43
CA MET A 1 -0.75 6.96 -7.34
C MET A 1 0.77 6.88 -7.41
N LYS A 2 1.50 7.98 -7.15
CA LYS A 2 2.98 8.03 -7.22
C LYS A 2 3.58 8.53 -5.90
N VAL A 3 4.70 7.93 -5.51
CA VAL A 3 5.46 8.24 -4.29
C VAL A 3 6.94 8.36 -4.66
N ASP A 4 7.56 9.50 -4.33
CA ASP A 4 8.98 9.76 -4.62
C ASP A 4 9.87 9.52 -3.37
N LYS A 5 9.31 9.56 -2.16
CA LYS A 5 10.02 9.21 -0.91
C LYS A 5 9.48 7.91 -0.36
N LEU A 6 10.13 6.80 -0.72
CA LEU A 6 9.65 5.45 -0.39
C LEU A 6 9.93 5.05 1.05
N THR A 7 11.04 5.51 1.63
CA THR A 7 11.53 5.06 2.94
C THR A 7 10.47 5.08 4.04
N PRO A 8 9.69 6.17 4.25
CA PRO A 8 8.68 6.18 5.31
C PRO A 8 7.59 5.10 5.13
N LEU A 9 7.23 4.81 3.88
CA LEU A 9 6.24 3.78 3.58
C LEU A 9 6.82 2.38 3.79
N VAL A 10 8.08 2.15 3.39
CA VAL A 10 8.77 0.87 3.59
C VAL A 10 8.94 0.58 5.09
N ASP A 11 9.37 1.57 5.87
CA ASP A 11 9.55 1.43 7.31
C ASP A 11 8.22 1.11 8.01
N ALA A 12 7.14 1.80 7.63
CA ALA A 12 5.81 1.52 8.16
C ALA A 12 5.33 0.10 7.80
N MET A 13 5.56 -0.37 6.57
CA MET A 13 5.21 -1.73 6.17
C MET A 13 6.06 -2.78 6.89
N CYS A 14 7.34 -2.49 7.12
CA CYS A 14 8.22 -3.35 7.91
C CYS A 14 7.67 -3.54 9.32
N LEU A 15 7.33 -2.45 10.02
CA LEU A 15 6.75 -2.49 11.36
C LEU A 15 5.43 -3.28 11.40
N LEU A 16 4.53 -3.04 10.44
CA LEU A 16 3.26 -3.79 10.38
C LEU A 16 3.49 -5.29 10.15
N SER A 17 4.43 -5.65 9.27
CA SER A 17 4.71 -7.05 8.91
C SER A 17 5.32 -7.88 10.03
N GLN A 18 5.92 -7.24 11.04
CA GLN A 18 6.46 -7.93 12.22
C GLN A 18 5.36 -8.46 13.15
N VAL A 19 4.17 -7.86 13.07
CA VAL A 19 3.06 -8.12 13.98
C VAL A 19 1.90 -8.81 13.26
N PHE A 20 1.68 -8.48 11.98
CA PHE A 20 0.53 -8.94 11.21
C PHE A 20 0.96 -9.56 9.89
N ASN A 21 0.25 -10.61 9.47
CA ASN A 21 0.46 -11.26 8.17
C ASN A 21 -0.28 -10.53 7.04
N GLU A 22 -1.45 -9.96 7.34
CA GLU A 22 -2.36 -9.37 6.38
C GLU A 22 -2.87 -8.02 6.88
N ALA A 23 -3.29 -7.18 5.93
CA ALA A 23 -3.95 -5.92 6.21
C ALA A 23 -5.05 -5.64 5.20
N ASP A 24 -6.09 -4.94 5.65
CA ASP A 24 -7.12 -4.37 4.79
C ASP A 24 -6.67 -2.98 4.36
N VAL A 25 -6.65 -2.75 3.05
CA VAL A 25 -6.25 -1.49 2.42
C VAL A 25 -7.45 -0.85 1.75
N ILE A 26 -7.79 0.36 2.21
CA ILE A 26 -8.85 1.18 1.65
C ILE A 26 -8.23 2.32 0.85
N PHE A 27 -8.53 2.35 -0.44
CA PHE A 27 -8.22 3.46 -1.34
C PHE A 27 -9.43 4.39 -1.40
N ALA A 28 -9.28 5.60 -0.89
CA ALA A 28 -10.32 6.64 -0.90
C ALA A 28 -9.86 7.86 -1.73
N PRO A 29 -10.76 8.75 -2.16
CA PRO A 29 -10.36 9.96 -2.90
C PRO A 29 -9.41 10.91 -2.16
N THR A 30 -9.38 10.83 -0.82
CA THR A 30 -8.60 11.75 0.03
C THR A 30 -7.42 11.10 0.75
N LEU A 31 -7.40 9.77 0.88
CA LEU A 31 -6.35 9.03 1.58
C LEU A 31 -6.31 7.56 1.19
N ILE A 32 -5.20 6.90 1.53
CA ILE A 32 -5.11 5.45 1.65
C ILE A 32 -5.10 5.11 3.14
N SER A 33 -5.89 4.13 3.55
CA SER A 33 -5.88 3.57 4.89
C SER A 33 -5.41 2.13 4.84
N ILE A 34 -4.49 1.75 5.71
CA ILE A 34 -4.00 0.37 5.87
C ILE A 34 -4.30 -0.03 7.30
N THR A 35 -5.21 -0.98 7.48
CA THR A 35 -5.65 -1.47 8.79
C THR A 35 -5.19 -2.91 8.95
N ALA A 36 -4.36 -3.15 9.94
CA ALA A 36 -3.90 -4.49 10.31
C ALA A 36 -4.44 -4.85 11.69
N SER A 37 -5.01 -6.05 11.80
CA SER A 37 -5.54 -6.60 13.05
C SER A 37 -5.32 -8.11 13.07
N ASN A 38 -5.12 -8.65 14.27
CA ASN A 38 -5.01 -10.09 14.48
C ASN A 38 -6.30 -10.58 15.15
N PRO A 39 -7.15 -11.35 14.46
CA PRO A 39 -8.39 -11.85 15.05
C PRO A 39 -8.16 -12.95 16.11
N SER A 40 -6.95 -13.51 16.20
CA SER A 40 -6.67 -14.71 17.02
C SER A 40 -5.97 -14.42 18.36
N PHE A 41 -5.32 -13.26 18.55
CA PHE A 41 -4.61 -12.91 19.79
C PHE A 41 -4.70 -11.39 20.06
N VAL A 42 -5.25 -11.01 21.22
CA VAL A 42 -5.30 -9.69 21.89
C VAL A 42 -5.57 -8.44 21.03
N ALA A 43 -6.62 -7.72 21.43
CA ALA A 43 -7.32 -6.64 20.75
C ALA A 43 -6.54 -5.33 20.57
N PHE A 44 -5.67 -5.25 19.58
CA PHE A 44 -5.30 -3.95 19.02
C PHE A 44 -5.31 -3.97 17.50
N THR A 45 -5.78 -2.85 16.97
CA THR A 45 -5.85 -2.57 15.54
C THR A 45 -4.87 -1.44 15.27
N ILE A 46 -3.98 -1.63 14.30
CA ILE A 46 -3.11 -0.55 13.83
C ILE A 46 -3.69 -0.05 12.51
N THR A 47 -3.94 1.26 12.44
CA THR A 47 -4.38 1.92 11.21
C THR A 47 -3.36 2.98 10.80
N LEU A 48 -2.80 2.83 9.60
CA LEU A 48 -1.95 3.83 8.96
C LEU A 48 -2.78 4.64 7.96
N HIS A 49 -2.82 5.96 8.14
CA HIS A 49 -3.45 6.88 7.20
C HIS A 49 -2.41 7.66 6.39
N ILE A 50 -2.46 7.52 5.06
CA ILE A 50 -1.61 8.24 4.13
C ILE A 50 -2.49 9.19 3.32
N LYS A 51 -2.47 10.48 3.67
CA LYS A 51 -3.29 11.50 2.98
C LYS A 51 -2.79 11.73 1.55
N LYS A 52 -3.70 12.08 0.63
CA LYS A 52 -3.40 12.32 -0.80
C LYS A 52 -2.23 13.29 -1.05
N GLN A 53 -2.01 14.25 -0.14
CA GLN A 53 -0.95 15.26 -0.23
C GLN A 53 0.47 14.70 -0.11
N TRP A 54 0.62 13.47 0.37
CA TRP A 54 1.92 12.77 0.46
C TRP A 54 2.30 12.06 -0.84
N PHE A 55 1.42 12.10 -1.85
CA PHE A 55 1.67 11.53 -3.17
C PHE A 55 1.98 12.66 -4.16
N THR A 56 2.95 12.42 -5.04
CA THR A 56 3.25 13.34 -6.15
C THR A 56 2.13 13.33 -7.19
N GLU A 57 1.46 12.18 -7.34
CA GLU A 57 0.24 12.05 -8.12
C GLU A 57 -0.77 11.13 -7.42
N TYR A 58 -2.02 11.58 -7.32
CA TYR A 58 -3.10 10.84 -6.69
C TYR A 58 -4.35 10.85 -7.57
N SER A 59 -4.80 9.66 -8.00
CA SER A 59 -6.00 9.49 -8.81
C SER A 59 -6.74 8.25 -8.32
N ILE A 60 -7.67 8.47 -7.39
CA ILE A 60 -8.64 7.51 -6.89
C ILE A 60 -9.98 8.23 -6.87
N HIS A 61 -10.93 7.75 -7.67
CA HIS A 61 -12.25 8.39 -7.80
C HIS A 61 -13.35 7.71 -7.00
N ARG A 62 -13.15 6.44 -6.63
CA ARG A 62 -14.13 5.63 -5.91
C ARG A 62 -13.42 4.83 -4.83
N HIS A 63 -14.15 4.59 -3.74
CA HIS A 63 -13.68 3.72 -2.67
C HIS A 63 -13.42 2.31 -3.20
N ARG A 64 -12.28 1.75 -2.82
CA ARG A 64 -11.94 0.34 -3.06
C ARG A 64 -11.29 -0.22 -1.81
N SER A 65 -11.63 -1.45 -1.47
CA SER A 65 -11.05 -2.16 -0.32
C SER A 65 -10.48 -3.47 -0.78
N TRP A 66 -9.26 -3.79 -0.36
CA TRP A 66 -8.59 -5.05 -0.64
C TRP A 66 -7.91 -5.58 0.60
N ARG A 67 -7.86 -6.91 0.74
CA ARG A 67 -7.02 -7.57 1.73
C ARG A 67 -5.71 -8.00 1.07
N ILE A 68 -4.59 -7.66 1.67
CA ILE A 68 -3.26 -7.93 1.11
C ILE A 68 -2.37 -8.67 2.12
N SER A 69 -1.42 -9.44 1.60
CA SER A 69 -0.31 -9.95 2.40
C SER A 69 0.73 -8.84 2.64
N LEU A 70 0.98 -8.52 3.90
CA LEU A 70 2.00 -7.54 4.30
C LEU A 70 3.41 -8.02 3.94
N HIS A 71 3.66 -9.33 4.07
CA HIS A 71 4.94 -9.91 3.70
C HIS A 71 5.23 -9.77 2.20
N SER A 72 4.28 -10.15 1.34
CA SER A 72 4.44 -10.01 -0.12
C SER A 72 4.60 -8.55 -0.54
N LEU A 73 3.86 -7.64 0.09
CA LEU A 73 3.99 -6.20 -0.15
C LEU A 73 5.40 -5.70 0.20
N LEU A 74 5.90 -6.07 1.38
CA LEU A 74 7.21 -5.65 1.85
C LEU A 74 8.34 -6.19 0.97
N GLN A 75 8.28 -7.46 0.55
CA GLN A 75 9.24 -8.04 -0.39
C GLN A 75 9.25 -7.29 -1.73
N ALA A 76 8.07 -6.98 -2.28
CA ALA A 76 7.96 -6.23 -3.53
C ALA A 76 8.54 -4.81 -3.39
N MET A 77 8.32 -4.14 -2.25
CA MET A 77 8.92 -2.84 -1.95
C MET A 77 10.45 -2.92 -1.81
N TYR A 78 10.98 -3.96 -1.16
CA TYR A 78 12.42 -4.14 -1.03
C TYR A 78 13.10 -4.41 -2.37
N ALA A 79 12.45 -5.14 -3.29
CA ALA A 79 12.95 -5.32 -4.65
C ALA A 79 13.15 -3.99 -5.40
N GLY A 80 12.31 -2.99 -5.10
CA GLY A 80 12.38 -1.65 -5.66
C GLY A 80 13.09 -0.59 -4.79
N ARG A 81 13.74 -0.97 -3.69
CA ARG A 81 14.24 -0.02 -2.67
C ARG A 81 15.24 1.02 -3.17
N ASN A 82 15.97 0.70 -4.23
CA ASN A 82 16.97 1.59 -4.84
C ASN A 82 16.35 2.58 -5.85
N SER A 83 15.05 2.48 -6.12
CA SER A 83 14.37 3.40 -7.03
C SER A 83 13.97 4.69 -6.32
N SER A 84 14.10 5.82 -7.03
CA SER A 84 13.67 7.12 -6.51
C SER A 84 12.16 7.34 -6.58
N ARG A 85 11.40 6.42 -7.20
CA ARG A 85 9.95 6.53 -7.33
C ARG A 85 9.26 5.17 -7.40
N MET A 86 8.09 5.08 -6.78
CA MET A 86 7.14 3.97 -6.93
C MET A 86 5.79 4.50 -7.41
N THR A 87 5.21 3.79 -8.38
CA THR A 87 3.84 4.00 -8.85
C THR A 87 3.00 2.81 -8.44
N ILE A 88 1.93 3.08 -7.69
CA ILE A 88 0.91 2.09 -7.33
C ILE A 88 -0.23 2.21 -8.34
N ARG A 89 -0.50 1.10 -9.05
CA ARG A 89 -1.60 0.99 -10.00
C ARG A 89 -2.61 -0.04 -9.51
N LEU A 90 -3.87 0.37 -9.54
CA LEU A 90 -5.01 -0.50 -9.29
C LEU A 90 -5.62 -0.88 -10.66
N PRO A 91 -6.07 -2.12 -10.85
CA PRO A 91 -6.72 -2.57 -12.07
C PRO A 91 -8.06 -1.84 -12.27
N PRO A 92 -8.62 -1.81 -13.50
CA PRO A 92 -9.94 -1.21 -13.73
C PRO A 92 -11.05 -1.86 -12.89
N ILE A 93 -12.07 -1.10 -12.48
CA ILE A 93 -13.24 -1.66 -11.75
C ILE A 93 -13.96 -2.72 -12.58
N SER A 94 -13.94 -2.59 -13.91
CA SER A 94 -14.58 -3.51 -14.84
C SER A 94 -13.83 -4.83 -15.02
N SER A 95 -12.61 -4.99 -14.49
CA SER A 95 -11.90 -6.26 -14.61
C SER A 95 -12.32 -7.22 -13.49
N THR A 96 -13.16 -8.19 -13.81
CA THR A 96 -13.57 -9.27 -12.91
C THR A 96 -12.42 -10.24 -12.57
N ASN A 97 -11.33 -10.21 -13.35
CA ASN A 97 -10.23 -11.19 -13.24
C ASN A 97 -8.90 -10.61 -12.76
N SER A 98 -8.82 -9.32 -12.41
CA SER A 98 -7.57 -8.72 -11.91
C SER A 98 -7.73 -8.22 -10.48
N SER A 99 -7.23 -9.03 -9.54
CA SER A 99 -7.14 -8.72 -8.11
C SER A 99 -5.77 -8.15 -7.72
N ALA A 100 -4.87 -7.93 -8.69
CA ALA A 100 -3.47 -7.63 -8.41
C ALA A 100 -3.21 -6.12 -8.30
N MET A 101 -2.62 -5.71 -7.17
CA MET A 101 -1.94 -4.42 -7.07
C MET A 101 -0.63 -4.47 -7.87
N VAL A 102 -0.38 -3.48 -8.71
CA VAL A 102 0.90 -3.39 -9.43
C VAL A 102 1.74 -2.27 -8.84
N LEU A 103 2.94 -2.63 -8.36
CA LEU A 103 3.98 -1.70 -7.95
C LEU A 103 4.98 -1.57 -9.09
N LYS A 104 5.08 -0.37 -9.68
CA LYS A 104 6.09 -0.06 -10.70
C LYS A 104 7.14 0.85 -10.09
N PHE A 105 8.39 0.43 -10.17
CA PHE A 105 9.54 1.19 -9.67
C PHE A 105 10.28 1.86 -10.84
N SER A 106 10.78 3.06 -10.62
CA SER A 106 11.56 3.80 -11.61
C SER A 106 12.61 4.66 -10.92
N SER A 107 13.80 4.74 -11.53
CA SER A 107 14.83 5.70 -11.14
C SER A 107 14.72 6.94 -12.02
N SER A 108 15.06 8.10 -11.47
CA SER A 108 15.32 9.32 -12.23
C SER A 108 16.57 9.08 -13.07
N SER A 109 16.40 9.03 -14.39
CA SER A 109 17.46 9.18 -15.39
C SER A 109 18.07 10.58 -15.31
#